data_AF-R4LAC6-F1
#
_entry.id   AF-R4LAC6-F1
#
_cell.length_a   1.000
_cell.length_b   1.000
_cell.length_c   1.000
_cell.angle_alpha   90.00
_cell.angle_beta   90.00
_cell.angle_gamma   90.00
#
_symmetry.space_group_name_H-M   'P 1'
#
loop_
_entity.id
_entity.type
_entity.pdbx_description
1 polymer ?
#
loop_
_entity_poly.entity_id
_entity_poly.type
_entity_poly.pdbx_seq_one_letter_code
_entity_poly.pdbx_strand_id
1 'polypeptide(L)'
;MTAVQFRVNEVFDIAARGGLVVVGSTHNGEFVGLPRLRDEDSGQPVRVLGVDHPTPRTRRTGETILIVDRADAAYTQPGRLWTAQD
;
A
#
# COMPACT_ATOMS: atom_id res chain seq x y z
N MET A 1 -12.80 0.39 17.04
CA MET A 1 -11.72 -0.29 16.30
C MET A 1 -10.90 0.78 15.61
N THR A 2 -9.57 0.72 15.68
CA THR A 2 -8.70 1.68 15.00
C THR A 2 -8.52 1.21 13.56
N ALA A 3 -8.68 2.11 12.58
CA ALA A 3 -8.51 1.74 11.17
C ALA A 3 -7.08 1.27 10.90
N VAL A 4 -6.94 0.28 10.01
CA VAL A 4 -5.63 -0.19 9.55
C VAL A 4 -4.95 0.92 8.77
N GLN A 5 -3.70 1.20 9.11
CA GLN A 5 -2.88 2.22 8.44
C GLN A 5 -1.76 1.56 7.66
N PHE A 6 -1.37 2.15 6.54
CA PHE A 6 -0.25 1.71 5.72
C PHE A 6 0.64 2.90 5.41
N ARG A 7 1.89 2.81 5.88
CA ARG A 7 2.91 3.80 5.58
C ARG A 7 3.73 3.34 4.38
N VAL A 8 3.81 4.18 3.36
CA VAL A 8 4.63 3.91 2.17
C VAL A 8 6.10 4.09 2.54
N ASN A 9 6.89 3.04 2.37
CA ASN A 9 8.34 3.06 2.63
C ASN A 9 9.11 3.25 1.32
N GLU A 10 8.76 2.49 0.29
CA GLU A 10 9.43 2.50 -1.01
C GLU A 10 8.42 2.32 -2.15
N VAL A 11 8.74 2.90 -3.31
CA VAL A 11 7.93 2.81 -4.53
C VAL A 11 8.84 2.50 -5.71
N PHE A 12 8.49 1.47 -6.47
CA PHE A 12 9.19 1.08 -7.68
C PHE A 12 8.22 1.11 -8.87
N ASP A 13 8.52 1.91 -9.88
CA ASP A 13 7.83 1.83 -11.17
C ASP A 13 8.59 0.89 -12.10
N ILE A 14 8.08 -0.34 -12.21
CA ILE A 14 8.65 -1.36 -13.09
C ILE A 14 7.74 -1.43 -14.32
N ALA A 15 8.19 -0.93 -15.47
CA ALA A 15 7.38 -0.80 -16.69
C ALA A 15 6.65 -2.10 -17.10
N ALA A 16 7.27 -3.26 -16.88
CA ALA A 16 6.68 -4.57 -17.20
C ALA A 16 5.55 -5.02 -16.24
N ARG A 17 5.30 -4.29 -15.14
CA ARG A 17 4.23 -4.59 -14.17
C ARG A 17 2.97 -3.80 -14.49
N GLY A 18 1.81 -4.33 -14.10
CA GLY A 18 0.51 -3.67 -14.28
C GLY A 18 0.32 -2.39 -13.45
N GLY A 19 1.17 -2.14 -12.46
CA GLY A 19 1.10 -0.98 -11.58
C GLY A 19 2.44 -0.67 -10.90
N LEU A 20 2.41 0.30 -9.99
CA LEU A 20 3.51 0.64 -9.10
C LEU A 20 3.65 -0.44 -8.04
N VAL A 21 4.88 -0.89 -7.77
CA VAL A 21 5.18 -1.78 -6.64
C VAL A 21 5.45 -0.91 -5.43
N VAL A 22 4.62 -1.04 -4.40
CA VAL A 22 4.67 -0.21 -3.19
C VAL A 22 5.00 -1.10 -2.02
N VAL A 23 6.13 -0.84 -1.36
CA VAL A 23 6.51 -1.51 -0.12
C VAL A 23 6.17 -0.58 1.03
N GLY A 24 5.52 -1.11 2.05
CA GLY A 24 5.15 -0.32 3.22
C GLY A 24 4.96 -1.16 4.47
N SER A 25 4.68 -0.47 5.57
CA SER A 25 4.44 -1.08 6.87
C SER A 25 2.98 -0.90 7.26
N THR A 26 2.33 -1.98 7.69
CA THR A 26 0.97 -1.92 8.23
C THR A 26 1.02 -1.63 9.73
N HIS A 27 0.11 -0.77 10.17
CA HIS A 27 -0.14 -0.48 11.58
C HIS A 27 -1.60 -0.76 11.89
N ASN A 28 -1.88 -1.11 13.15
CA ASN A 28 -3.23 -1.39 13.65
C ASN A 28 -3.95 -2.58 12.99
N GLY A 29 -3.22 -3.48 12.33
CA GLY A 29 -3.76 -4.73 11.78
C GLY A 29 -3.06 -5.20 10.51
N GLU A 30 -3.73 -6.12 9.82
CA GLU A 30 -3.33 -6.66 8.52
C GLU A 30 -4.48 -6.48 7.52
N PHE A 31 -4.16 -6.42 6.23
CA PHE A 31 -5.19 -6.40 5.19
C PHE A 31 -5.72 -7.81 4.92
N VAL A 32 -7.05 -7.92 4.83
CA VAL A 32 -7.73 -9.12 4.34
C VAL A 32 -8.27 -8.82 2.95
N GLY A 33 -7.71 -9.47 1.92
CA GLY A 33 -8.10 -9.24 0.53
C GLY A 33 -7.51 -7.95 -0.06
N LEU A 34 -8.23 -7.34 -1.02
CA LEU A 34 -7.85 -6.07 -1.65
C LEU A 34 -8.38 -4.89 -0.82
N PRO A 35 -7.53 -4.13 -0.11
CA PRO A 35 -8.00 -3.05 0.75
C PRO A 35 -8.44 -1.84 -0.06
N ARG A 36 -9.44 -1.11 0.45
CA ARG A 36 -9.78 0.24 0.01
C ARG A 36 -8.99 1.22 0.87
N LEU A 37 -8.07 1.95 0.26
CA LEU A 37 -7.18 2.87 0.97
C LEU A 37 -7.47 4.30 0.53
N ARG A 38 -7.27 5.25 1.45
CA ARG A 38 -7.32 6.69 1.17
C ARG A 38 -6.04 7.33 1.70
N ASP A 39 -5.41 8.16 0.88
CA ASP A 39 -4.27 8.97 1.29
C ASP A 39 -4.70 10.04 2.29
N GLU A 40 -4.04 10.12 3.45
CA GLU A 40 -4.45 11.02 4.53
C GLU A 40 -4.20 12.49 4.17
N ASP A 41 -3.14 12.79 3.43
CA ASP A 41 -2.78 14.16 3.08
C ASP A 41 -3.68 14.73 1.98
N SER A 42 -3.94 13.97 0.92
CA SER A 42 -4.70 14.42 -0.25
C SER A 42 -6.19 14.08 -0.20
N GLY A 43 -6.59 13.14 0.67
CA GLY A 43 -7.94 12.59 0.72
C GLY A 43 -8.32 11.74 -0.50
N GLN A 44 -7.41 11.50 -1.44
CA GLN A 44 -7.68 10.75 -2.66
C GLN A 44 -7.73 9.24 -2.37
N PRO A 45 -8.64 8.49 -3.03
CA PRO A 45 -8.64 7.04 -2.96
C PRO A 45 -7.40 6.48 -3.66
N VAL A 46 -6.83 5.43 -3.08
CA VAL A 46 -5.70 4.68 -3.63
C VAL A 46 -6.23 3.37 -4.21
N ARG A 47 -6.06 3.19 -5.52
CA ARG A 47 -6.49 2.00 -6.26
C ARG A 47 -5.45 0.89 -6.14
N VAL A 48 -5.70 -0.02 -5.21
CA VAL A 48 -4.90 -1.24 -5.05
C VAL A 48 -5.36 -2.30 -6.06
N LEU A 49 -4.45 -2.67 -6.96
CA LEU A 49 -4.64 -3.70 -7.99
C LEU A 49 -4.31 -5.10 -7.47
N GLY A 50 -3.47 -5.19 -6.44
CA GLY A 50 -3.00 -6.45 -5.90
C GLY A 50 -2.34 -6.29 -4.53
N VAL A 51 -2.45 -7.33 -3.71
CA VAL A 51 -1.64 -7.50 -2.49
C VAL A 51 -0.74 -8.69 -2.73
N ASP A 52 0.57 -8.52 -2.50
CA ASP A 52 1.48 -9.66 -2.60
C ASP A 52 1.29 -10.61 -1.42
N HIS A 53 1.50 -11.90 -1.65
CA HIS A 53 1.37 -12.88 -0.58
C HIS A 53 2.57 -12.78 0.36
N PRO A 54 2.39 -12.98 1.68
CA PRO A 54 3.50 -12.94 2.63
C PRO A 54 4.62 -13.91 2.24
N THR A 55 5.81 -13.38 2.00
CA THR A 55 7.04 -14.13 1.76
C THR A 55 7.83 -14.28 3.07
N PRO A 56 8.81 -15.20 3.17
CA PRO A 56 9.69 -15.28 4.35
C PRO A 56 10.43 -13.97 4.65
N ARG A 57 10.67 -13.12 3.64
CA ARG A 57 11.27 -11.80 3.81
C ARG A 57 10.29 -10.84 4.46
N THR A 58 9.10 -10.68 3.89
CA THR A 58 8.11 -9.72 4.38
C THR A 58 7.59 -10.07 5.77
N ARG A 59 7.47 -11.36 6.10
CA ARG A 59 7.19 -11.80 7.49
C ARG A 59 8.26 -11.42 8.50
N ARG A 60 9.53 -11.38 8.07
CA ARG A 60 10.67 -11.02 8.95
C ARG A 60 10.76 -9.50 9.14
N THR A 61 10.48 -8.74 8.10
CA THR A 61 10.56 -7.27 8.13
C THR A 61 9.27 -6.62 8.63
N GLY A 62 8.14 -7.35 8.65
CA GLY A 62 6.82 -6.78 8.91
C GLY A 62 6.30 -5.90 7.77
N GLU A 63 6.90 -6.00 6.59
CA GLU A 63 6.49 -5.23 5.42
C GLU A 63 5.34 -5.90 4.69
N THR A 64 4.54 -5.09 4.01
CA THR A 64 3.51 -5.50 3.07
C THR A 64 3.80 -4.88 1.72
N ILE A 65 3.54 -5.64 0.65
CA ILE A 65 3.73 -5.17 -0.72
C ILE A 65 2.35 -5.05 -1.38
N LEU A 66 2.09 -3.88 -1.94
CA LEU A 66 0.88 -3.56 -2.69
C LEU A 66 1.25 -3.24 -4.13
N ILE A 67 0.37 -3.60 -5.07
CA ILE A 67 0.42 -3.15 -6.45
C ILE A 67 -0.63 -2.05 -6.60
N VAL A 68 -0.22 -0.86 -6.99
CA VAL A 68 -1.09 0.33 -7.07
C VAL A 68 -1.19 0.81 -8.51
N ASP A 69 -2.36 1.32 -8.89
CA ASP A 69 -2.57 1.90 -10.22
C ASP A 69 -1.61 3.07 -10.47
N ARG A 70 -0.97 3.10 -11.65
CA ARG A 70 -0.03 4.19 -12.00
C ARG A 70 -0.69 5.56 -12.08
N ALA A 71 -1.99 5.62 -12.34
CA ALA A 71 -2.71 6.88 -12.35
C ALA A 71 -2.76 7.55 -10.96
N ASP A 72 -2.41 6.82 -9.89
CA ASP A 72 -2.39 7.29 -8.50
C ASP A 72 -0.96 7.69 -8.04
N ALA A 73 0.00 7.79 -8.97
CA ALA A 73 1.42 8.06 -8.67
C ALA A 73 1.66 9.34 -7.85
N ALA A 74 0.84 10.38 -8.03
CA ALA A 74 1.00 11.67 -7.34
C ALA A 74 0.84 11.58 -5.81
N TYR A 75 0.11 10.58 -5.32
CA TYR A 75 -0.10 10.31 -3.89
C TYR A 75 0.41 8.91 -3.48
N THR A 76 1.25 8.31 -4.33
CA THR A 76 1.98 7.06 -4.08
C THR A 76 3.47 7.34 -4.01
N GLN A 77 3.90 7.96 -2.92
CA GLN A 77 5.30 8.35 -2.68
C GLN A 77 5.76 7.87 -1.30
N PRO A 78 7.06 7.59 -1.12
CA PRO A 78 7.64 7.32 0.20
C PRO A 78 7.23 8.39 1.22
N GLY A 79 6.83 7.94 2.42
CA GLY A 79 6.38 8.79 3.52
C GLY A 79 4.87 9.04 3.57
N ARG A 80 4.11 8.77 2.49
CA ARG A 80 2.64 8.88 2.51
C ARG A 80 2.03 7.89 3.51
N LEU A 81 0.94 8.33 4.14
CA LEU A 81 0.17 7.54 5.08
C LEU A 81 -1.23 7.31 4.52
N TRP A 82 -1.62 6.04 4.44
CA TRP A 82 -2.89 5.63 3.92
C TRP A 82 -3.71 4.96 5.01
N THR A 83 -5.00 5.26 5.04
CA THR A 83 -5.93 4.64 5.99
C THR A 83 -6.94 3.75 5.25
N ALA A 84 -7.14 2.55 5.78
CA ALA A 84 -8.16 1.62 5.31
C ALA A 84 -9.57 2.16 5.58
N GLN A 85 -10.43 2.02 4.59
CA GLN A 85 -11.85 2.32 4.70
C GLN A 85 -12.63 1.03 4.91
N ASP A 86 -13.64 1.09 5.78
CA ASP A 86 -14.62 0.02 6.02
C ASP A 86 -15.52 -0.23 4.79
#